data_AF-A0A7E4W5C7-F1
#
_entry.id   AF-A0A7E4W5C7-F1
#
_cell.length_a   1.000
_cell.length_b   1.000
_cell.length_c   1.000
_cell.angle_alpha   90.00
_cell.angle_beta   90.00
_cell.angle_gamma   90.00
#
_symmetry.space_group_name_H-M   'P 1'
#
loop_
_entity.id
_entity.type
_entity.pdbx_description
1 polymer ?
#
loop_
_entity_poly.entity_id
_entity_poly.type
_entity_poly.pdbx_seq_one_letter_code
_entity_poly.pdbx_strand_id
1 'polypeptide(L)'
;MAIFMYTTIGRALSETLNEASENGLITEKIAAHMRKAFEKAIWEGLKNKTKLKVTINSSRLVGCRHIEGQWTLIARNVNIKVGYKRPGNLEKLKIVAIPRVSTEEEVESAKAVTRKRVKMGASKHVGEDDSDEDDDEDLLNEHMLLDMLSCA
;
A
#
# COMPACT_ATOMS: atom_id res chain seq x y z
N MET A 1 3.58 12.09 8.21
CA MET A 1 2.24 12.62 7.89
C MET A 1 1.18 11.74 8.54
N ALA A 2 0.17 12.34 9.16
CA ALA A 2 -0.76 11.64 10.04
C ALA A 2 -1.96 11.00 9.32
N ILE A 3 -1.71 10.09 8.36
CA ILE A 3 -2.74 9.64 7.41
C ILE A 3 -3.93 8.94 8.09
N PHE A 4 -3.69 8.21 9.18
CA PHE A 4 -4.75 7.45 9.84
C PHE A 4 -5.69 8.32 10.67
N MET A 5 -5.32 9.57 10.96
CA MET A 5 -6.22 10.53 11.62
C MET A 5 -7.41 10.93 10.75
N TYR A 6 -7.32 10.77 9.43
CA TYR A 6 -8.44 11.03 8.51
C TYR A 6 -9.43 9.87 8.40
N THR A 7 -9.12 8.70 8.99
CA THR A 7 -10.06 7.57 9.04
C THR A 7 -11.17 7.84 10.04
N THR A 8 -12.29 7.11 9.95
CA THR A 8 -13.42 7.26 10.88
C THR A 8 -12.99 7.12 12.34
N ILE A 9 -12.15 6.12 12.65
CA ILE A 9 -11.65 5.90 14.01
C ILE A 9 -10.65 6.99 14.45
N GLY A 10 -9.78 7.45 13.54
CA GLY A 10 -8.85 8.54 13.83
C GLY A 10 -9.55 9.88 14.07
N ARG A 11 -10.64 10.15 13.34
CA ARG A 11 -11.51 11.32 13.55
C ARG A 11 -12.23 11.25 14.88
N ALA A 12 -12.88 10.13 15.19
CA ALA A 12 -13.57 9.94 16.47
C ALA A 12 -12.61 10.12 17.66
N LEU A 13 -11.38 9.58 17.57
CA LEU A 13 -10.33 9.81 18.56
C LEU A 13 -9.96 11.30 18.65
N SER A 14 -9.78 11.97 17.52
CA SER A 14 -9.42 13.39 17.49
C SER A 14 -10.49 14.27 18.13
N GLU A 15 -11.76 14.02 17.80
CA GLU A 15 -12.94 14.68 18.37
C GLU A 15 -12.98 14.46 19.89
N THR A 16 -12.86 13.20 20.35
CA THR A 16 -12.84 12.87 21.78
C THR A 16 -11.70 13.55 22.55
N LEU A 17 -10.48 13.57 21.98
CA LEU A 17 -9.32 14.20 22.61
C LEU A 17 -9.44 15.72 22.65
N ASN A 18 -10.02 16.33 21.63
CA ASN A 18 -10.28 17.77 21.61
C ASN A 18 -11.29 18.14 22.69
N GLU A 19 -12.42 17.44 22.78
CA GLU A 19 -13.43 17.67 23.82
C GLU A 19 -12.83 17.51 25.23
N ALA A 20 -11.99 16.49 25.46
CA ALA A 20 -11.32 16.31 26.75
C ALA A 20 -10.32 17.43 27.06
N SER A 21 -9.61 17.95 26.05
CA SER A 21 -8.65 19.05 26.18
C SER A 21 -9.39 20.37 26.48
N GLU A 22 -10.47 20.65 25.75
CA GLU A 22 -11.32 21.84 25.92
C GLU A 22 -11.99 21.88 27.30
N ASN A 23 -12.40 20.73 27.82
CA ASN A 23 -12.95 20.61 29.18
C ASN A 23 -11.88 20.62 30.29
N GLY A 24 -10.60 20.74 29.95
CA GLY A 24 -9.49 20.76 30.90
C GLY A 24 -9.20 19.42 31.58
N LEU A 25 -9.78 18.31 31.08
CA LEU A 25 -9.55 16.96 31.62
C LEU A 25 -8.15 16.44 31.28
N ILE A 26 -7.63 16.82 30.11
CA ILE A 26 -6.28 16.52 29.67
C ILE A 26 -5.59 17.77 29.13
N THR A 27 -4.27 17.75 29.08
CA THR A 27 -3.51 18.81 28.41
C THR A 27 -3.35 18.48 26.92
N GLU A 28 -3.19 19.51 26.09
CA GLU A 28 -2.92 19.33 24.65
C GLU A 28 -1.67 18.48 24.39
N LYS A 29 -0.67 18.55 25.29
CA LYS A 29 0.53 17.71 25.23
C LYS A 29 0.21 16.22 25.34
N ILE A 30 -0.74 15.85 26.20
CA ILE A 30 -1.20 14.46 26.35
C ILE A 30 -2.00 14.05 25.13
N ALA A 31 -2.91 14.90 24.63
CA ALA A 31 -3.67 14.63 23.41
C ALA A 31 -2.75 14.35 22.22
N ALA A 32 -1.73 15.18 22.01
CA ALA A 32 -0.72 14.98 20.97
C ALA A 32 0.06 13.66 21.15
N HIS A 33 0.37 13.28 22.38
CA HIS A 33 1.03 12.00 22.67
C HIS A 33 0.13 10.80 22.34
N MET A 34 -1.15 10.86 22.72
CA MET A 34 -2.13 9.82 22.42
C MET A 34 -2.36 9.65 20.91
N ARG A 35 -2.41 10.75 20.15
CA ARG A 35 -2.47 10.69 18.68
C ARG A 35 -1.28 9.94 18.10
N LYS A 36 -0.06 10.26 18.53
CA LYS A 36 1.16 9.55 18.08
C LYS A 36 1.14 8.07 18.45
N ALA A 37 0.71 7.74 19.67
CA ALA A 37 0.58 6.37 20.13
C ALA A 37 -0.42 5.57 19.28
N PHE A 38 -1.56 6.18 18.95
CA PHE A 38 -2.55 5.59 18.05
C PHE A 38 -1.96 5.31 16.66
N GLU A 39 -1.23 6.26 16.07
CA GLU A 39 -0.65 6.06 14.74
C GLU A 39 0.28 4.85 14.70
N LYS A 40 1.15 4.72 15.70
CA LYS A 40 2.04 3.57 15.86
C LYS A 40 1.24 2.27 15.99
N ALA A 41 0.21 2.27 16.84
CA ALA A 41 -0.61 1.08 17.08
C ALA A 41 -1.38 0.64 15.82
N ILE A 42 -1.90 1.57 15.02
CA ILE A 42 -2.58 1.24 13.75
C ILE A 42 -1.59 0.68 12.73
N TRP A 43 -0.41 1.29 12.58
CA TRP A 43 0.62 0.76 11.68
C TRP A 43 0.99 -0.68 12.01
N GLU A 44 1.28 -0.97 13.28
CA GLU A 44 1.59 -2.33 13.74
C GLU A 44 0.41 -3.28 13.58
N GLY A 45 -0.80 -2.82 13.86
CA GLY A 45 -2.03 -3.59 13.68
C GLY A 45 -2.26 -3.98 12.21
N LEU A 46 -2.14 -3.03 11.30
CA LEU A 46 -2.27 -3.29 9.86
C LEU A 46 -1.18 -4.24 9.36
N LYS A 47 0.09 -4.03 9.75
CA LYS A 47 1.22 -4.88 9.36
C LYS A 47 1.04 -6.34 9.80
N ASN A 48 0.62 -6.54 11.04
CA ASN A 48 0.70 -7.86 11.67
C ASN A 48 -0.64 -8.63 11.66
N LYS A 49 -1.78 -7.93 11.66
CA LYS A 49 -3.09 -8.54 11.87
C LYS A 49 -3.96 -8.60 10.61
N THR A 50 -3.67 -7.80 9.59
CA THR A 50 -4.48 -7.80 8.36
C THR A 50 -3.87 -8.69 7.28
N LYS A 51 -4.62 -9.72 6.88
CA LYS A 51 -4.25 -10.65 5.78
C LYS A 51 -5.22 -10.56 4.61
N LEU A 52 -6.24 -9.70 4.73
CA LEU A 52 -7.32 -9.61 3.78
C LEU A 52 -6.85 -8.96 2.48
N LYS A 53 -6.98 -9.68 1.37
CA LYS A 53 -6.73 -9.13 0.03
C LYS A 53 -8.01 -8.54 -0.54
N VAL A 54 -7.89 -7.31 -1.03
CA VAL A 54 -8.98 -6.57 -1.69
C VAL A 54 -8.56 -6.29 -3.12
N THR A 55 -9.45 -6.57 -4.07
CA THR A 55 -9.27 -6.19 -5.47
C THR A 55 -10.21 -5.04 -5.80
N ILE A 56 -9.66 -3.98 -6.39
CA ILE A 56 -10.38 -2.77 -6.76
C ILE A 56 -10.32 -2.66 -8.27
N ASN A 57 -11.47 -2.81 -8.93
CA ASN A 57 -11.60 -2.63 -10.37
C ASN A 57 -12.39 -1.35 -10.62
N SER A 58 -12.00 -0.55 -11.61
CA SER A 58 -12.73 0.67 -11.97
C SER A 58 -12.92 0.76 -13.47
N SER A 59 -14.00 1.38 -13.93
CA SER A 59 -14.17 1.63 -15.36
C SER A 59 -13.28 2.78 -15.84
N ARG A 60 -12.92 3.71 -14.94
CA ARG A 60 -12.15 4.90 -15.28
C ARG A 60 -11.38 5.46 -14.09
N LEU A 61 -10.10 5.75 -14.32
CA LEU A 61 -9.31 6.65 -13.48
C LEU A 61 -9.59 8.10 -13.91
N VAL A 62 -10.02 8.93 -12.98
CA VAL A 62 -10.41 10.33 -13.21
C VAL A 62 -9.24 11.28 -12.95
N GLY A 63 -8.39 10.97 -11.98
CA GLY A 63 -7.23 11.79 -11.67
C GLY A 63 -6.18 10.99 -10.91
N CYS A 64 -4.92 11.35 -11.18
CA CYS A 64 -3.74 10.83 -10.51
C CYS A 64 -2.85 12.01 -10.13
N ARG A 65 -2.24 11.95 -8.94
CA ARG A 65 -1.32 12.98 -8.46
C ARG A 65 -0.29 12.35 -7.54
N HIS A 66 0.98 12.71 -7.74
CA HIS A 66 2.08 12.35 -6.86
C HIS A 66 2.74 13.62 -6.34
N ILE A 67 2.75 13.82 -5.02
CA ILE A 67 3.39 14.97 -4.36
C ILE A 67 4.07 14.46 -3.08
N GLU A 68 5.33 14.83 -2.88
CA GLU A 68 6.11 14.52 -1.66
C GLU A 68 6.09 13.02 -1.29
N GLY A 69 6.17 12.14 -2.29
CA GLY A 69 6.13 10.70 -2.09
C GLY A 69 4.73 10.14 -1.85
N GLN A 70 3.67 10.95 -1.84
CA GLN A 70 2.29 10.48 -1.66
C GLN A 70 1.54 10.42 -2.98
N TRP A 71 0.92 9.27 -3.24
CA TRP A 71 -0.01 9.10 -4.35
C TRP A 71 -1.44 9.42 -3.94
N THR A 72 -2.16 10.11 -4.81
CA THR A 72 -3.61 10.34 -4.72
C THR A 72 -4.26 9.96 -6.04
N LEU A 73 -5.12 8.95 -6.01
CA LEU A 73 -5.86 8.44 -7.16
C LEU A 73 -7.36 8.69 -6.94
N ILE A 74 -8.06 9.08 -7.99
CA ILE A 74 -9.52 9.24 -7.98
C ILE A 74 -10.09 8.37 -9.10
N ALA A 75 -10.89 7.36 -8.74
CA ALA A 75 -11.53 6.44 -9.68
C ALA A 75 -13.06 6.58 -9.64
N ARG A 76 -13.73 6.24 -10.76
CA ARG A 76 -15.20 6.20 -10.87
C ARG A 76 -15.69 4.80 -11.27
N ASN A 77 -16.95 4.51 -10.94
CA ASN A 77 -17.62 3.23 -11.17
C ASN A 77 -16.76 2.06 -10.72
N VAL A 78 -16.46 2.05 -9.42
CA VAL A 78 -15.51 1.13 -8.80
C VAL A 78 -16.25 -0.09 -8.28
N ASN A 79 -15.81 -1.28 -8.67
CA ASN A 79 -16.22 -2.55 -8.08
C ASN A 79 -15.13 -3.02 -7.11
N ILE A 80 -15.50 -3.22 -5.84
CA ILE A 80 -14.61 -3.78 -4.84
C ILE A 80 -14.94 -5.25 -4.64
N LYS A 81 -13.90 -6.09 -4.62
CA LYS A 81 -13.99 -7.53 -4.30
C LYS A 81 -13.15 -7.81 -3.06
N VAL A 82 -13.76 -8.46 -2.07
CA VAL A 82 -13.10 -8.81 -0.79
C VAL A 82 -13.26 -10.32 -0.60
N GLY A 83 -12.19 -11.07 -0.90
CA GLY A 83 -12.27 -12.52 -1.02
C GLY A 83 -13.35 -12.95 -2.02
N TYR A 84 -14.21 -13.90 -1.62
CA TYR A 84 -15.34 -14.37 -2.44
C TYR A 84 -16.59 -13.48 -2.37
N LYS A 85 -16.61 -12.48 -1.49
CA LYS A 85 -17.74 -11.55 -1.37
C LYS A 85 -17.52 -10.37 -2.31
N ARG A 86 -18.58 -9.95 -3.01
CA ARG A 86 -18.63 -8.70 -3.78
C ARG A 86 -19.24 -7.58 -2.92
N PRO A 87 -18.43 -6.81 -2.18
CA PRO A 87 -18.90 -5.64 -1.46
C PRO A 87 -19.16 -4.48 -2.42
N GLY A 88 -20.30 -4.53 -3.11
CA GLY A 88 -20.94 -3.37 -3.74
C GLY A 88 -20.19 -2.70 -4.90
N ASN A 89 -20.94 -1.87 -5.63
CA ASN A 89 -20.42 -0.93 -6.60
C ASN A 89 -20.38 0.46 -5.95
N LEU A 90 -19.31 1.21 -6.16
CA LEU A 90 -19.14 2.59 -5.69
C LEU A 90 -19.11 3.53 -6.90
N GLU A 91 -19.80 4.66 -6.81
CA GLU A 91 -19.76 5.66 -7.88
C GLU A 91 -18.36 6.29 -8.01
N LYS A 92 -17.69 6.54 -6.87
CA LYS A 92 -16.40 7.23 -6.82
C LYS A 92 -15.57 6.73 -5.64
N LEU A 93 -14.27 6.58 -5.85
CA LEU A 93 -13.29 6.21 -4.81
C LEU A 93 -12.09 7.15 -4.89
N LYS A 94 -11.63 7.65 -3.73
CA LYS A 94 -10.35 8.33 -3.58
C LYS A 94 -9.39 7.42 -2.82
N ILE A 95 -8.25 7.13 -3.41
CA ILE A 95 -7.18 6.34 -2.79
C ILE A 95 -6.03 7.29 -2.48
N VAL A 96 -5.57 7.27 -1.24
CA VAL A 96 -4.36 7.96 -0.82
C VAL A 96 -3.38 6.90 -0.36
N ALA A 97 -2.22 6.83 -1.02
CA ALA A 97 -1.20 5.83 -0.74
C ALA A 97 0.12 6.51 -0.39
N ILE A 98 0.74 6.03 0.69
CA ILE A 98 2.07 6.44 1.13
C ILE A 98 2.97 5.21 0.99
N PRO A 99 4.15 5.34 0.36
CA PRO A 99 5.09 4.25 0.24
C PRO A 99 5.48 3.75 1.62
N ARG A 100 5.64 2.43 1.73
CA ARG A 100 6.27 1.85 2.90
C ARG A 100 7.72 2.33 2.91
N VAL A 101 8.12 3.04 3.96
CA VAL A 101 9.54 3.23 4.25
C VAL A 101 10.08 1.88 4.69
N SER A 102 10.61 1.11 3.75
CA SER A 102 11.38 -0.10 4.06
C SER A 102 12.78 0.32 4.49
N THR A 103 13.23 -0.13 5.66
CA THR A 103 14.66 -0.15 5.98
C THR A 103 15.36 -1.06 4.96
N GLU A 104 16.63 -0.78 4.64
CA GLU A 104 17.42 -1.54 3.64
C GLU A 104 17.38 -3.06 3.89
N GLU A 105 17.26 -3.50 5.14
CA GLU A 105 17.07 -4.91 5.55
C GLU A 105 15.83 -5.60 4.96
N GLU A 106 14.69 -4.90 4.84
CA GLU A 106 13.46 -5.47 4.29
C GLU A 106 13.53 -5.57 2.75
N VAL A 107 14.31 -4.69 2.10
CA VAL A 107 14.55 -4.70 0.64
C VAL A 107 15.45 -5.88 0.25
N GLU A 108 16.50 -6.14 1.01
CA GLU A 108 17.43 -7.25 0.76
C GLU A 108 16.76 -8.62 0.99
N SER A 109 15.93 -8.72 2.04
CA SER A 109 15.13 -9.92 2.32
C SER A 109 14.09 -10.21 1.22
N ALA A 110 13.48 -9.17 0.62
CA ALA A 110 12.55 -9.33 -0.49
C ALA A 110 13.27 -9.77 -1.78
N LYS A 111 14.47 -9.26 -2.06
CA LYS A 111 15.33 -9.69 -3.18
C LYS A 111 15.76 -11.16 -3.03
N ALA A 112 16.09 -11.60 -1.81
CA ALA A 112 16.48 -12.98 -1.53
C ALA A 112 15.34 -13.99 -1.73
N VAL A 113 14.09 -13.60 -1.43
CA VAL A 113 12.91 -14.46 -1.64
C VAL A 113 12.61 -14.66 -3.13
N THR A 114 12.80 -13.64 -3.97
CA THR A 114 12.59 -13.75 -5.43
C THR A 114 13.63 -14.67 -6.07
N ARG A 115 14.90 -14.62 -5.65
CA ARG A 115 15.96 -15.53 -6.12
C ARG A 115 15.72 -17.00 -5.77
N LYS A 116 15.07 -17.28 -4.63
CA LYS A 116 14.85 -18.65 -4.15
C LYS A 116 13.73 -19.39 -4.89
N ARG A 117 12.83 -18.66 -5.56
CA ARG A 117 11.70 -19.25 -6.30
C ARG A 117 12.10 -19.77 -7.68
N VAL A 118 13.18 -19.27 -8.27
CA VAL A 118 13.73 -19.75 -9.56
C VAL A 118 14.40 -21.12 -9.43
N LYS A 119 14.96 -21.46 -8.26
CA LYS A 119 15.79 -22.67 -8.08
C LYS A 119 15.05 -23.99 -7.85
N MET A 120 13.71 -23.99 -7.75
CA MET A 120 12.89 -25.19 -7.44
C MET A 120 12.11 -25.73 -8.66
N GLY A 121 12.33 -25.16 -9.86
CA GLY A 121 11.57 -25.49 -11.07
C GLY A 121 12.32 -26.28 -12.15
N ALA A 122 13.56 -26.75 -11.93
CA ALA A 122 14.30 -27.47 -12.96
C ALA A 122 15.03 -28.72 -12.42
N SER A 123 14.40 -29.88 -12.58
CA SER A 123 14.99 -31.21 -12.59
C SER A 123 14.03 -32.06 -13.44
N LYS A 124 14.33 -32.62 -14.62
CA LYS A 124 15.57 -33.03 -15.30
C LYS A 124 15.35 -32.94 -16.83
N HIS A 125 16.35 -32.53 -17.61
CA HIS A 125 16.82 -33.31 -18.76
C HIS A 125 18.22 -32.87 -19.19
N VAL A 126 18.94 -33.87 -19.71
CA VAL A 126 20.36 -33.90 -20.08
C VAL A 126 20.57 -33.25 -21.44
N GLY A 127 21.68 -32.53 -21.62
CA GLY A 127 22.19 -32.12 -22.93
C GLY A 127 23.12 -30.92 -22.81
N GLU A 128 24.41 -31.16 -22.99
CA GLU A 128 25.44 -30.15 -23.26
C GLU A 128 25.16 -29.47 -24.61
N ASP A 129 25.31 -28.15 -24.69
CA ASP A 129 25.95 -27.46 -25.83
C ASP A 129 26.01 -25.93 -25.59
N ASP A 130 27.19 -25.39 -25.92
CA ASP A 130 27.59 -23.98 -25.85
C ASP A 130 26.88 -23.09 -26.87
N SER A 131 26.53 -21.87 -26.46
CA SER A 131 26.76 -20.57 -27.13
C SER A 131 25.61 -19.58 -26.98
N ASP A 132 25.94 -18.44 -26.35
CA ASP A 132 25.39 -17.08 -26.48
C ASP A 132 23.88 -16.85 -26.28
N GLU A 133 23.55 -16.38 -25.07
CA GLU A 133 22.29 -15.76 -24.70
C GLU A 133 22.17 -14.38 -25.38
N ASP A 134 21.33 -14.27 -26.41
CA ASP A 134 20.74 -12.97 -26.76
C ASP A 134 19.58 -12.71 -25.80
N ASP A 135 19.78 -11.68 -24.98
CA ASP A 135 18.86 -11.07 -24.03
C ASP A 135 17.56 -10.61 -24.69
N ASP A 136 16.43 -11.19 -24.32
CA ASP A 136 15.11 -10.64 -24.67
C ASP A 136 14.01 -11.03 -23.65
N GLU A 137 14.25 -10.90 -22.35
CA GLU A 137 13.18 -11.04 -21.33
C GLU A 137 13.42 -10.09 -20.14
N ASP A 138 13.45 -8.78 -20.38
CA ASP A 138 13.41 -7.77 -19.30
C ASP A 138 12.47 -6.59 -19.57
N LEU A 139 11.45 -6.74 -20.43
CA LEU A 139 10.55 -5.62 -20.79
C LEU A 139 9.19 -5.59 -20.09
N LEU A 140 8.85 -6.60 -19.27
CA LEU A 140 7.50 -6.68 -18.67
C LEU A 140 7.37 -6.09 -17.26
N ASN A 141 8.48 -5.69 -16.62
CA ASN A 141 8.43 -5.15 -15.26
C ASN A 141 8.72 -3.64 -15.16
N GLU A 142 9.43 -3.06 -16.13
CA GLU A 142 9.58 -1.60 -16.24
C GLU A 142 8.36 -0.92 -16.87
N HIS A 143 7.65 -1.58 -17.80
CA HIS A 143 6.50 -0.96 -18.48
C HIS A 143 5.34 -0.64 -17.52
N MET A 144 5.09 -1.46 -16.49
CA MET A 144 4.07 -1.15 -15.46
C MET A 144 4.46 0.03 -14.56
N LEU A 145 5.75 0.21 -14.28
CA LEU A 145 6.26 1.34 -13.49
C LEU A 145 6.29 2.61 -14.34
N LEU A 146 6.66 2.50 -15.61
CA LEU A 146 6.64 3.59 -16.59
C LEU A 146 5.21 4.02 -16.95
N ASP A 147 4.25 3.11 -17.09
CA ASP A 147 2.84 3.46 -17.35
C ASP A 147 2.22 4.27 -16.19
N MET A 148 2.63 3.99 -14.95
CA MET A 148 2.21 4.76 -13.78
C MET A 148 2.94 6.11 -13.66
N LEU A 149 4.16 6.22 -14.21
CA LEU A 149 4.93 7.47 -14.27
C LEU A 149 4.57 8.33 -15.50
N SER A 150 4.05 7.73 -16.57
CA SER A 150 3.65 8.39 -17.83
C SER A 150 2.34 9.16 -17.72
N CYS A 151 1.61 9.02 -16.61
CA CYS A 151 0.43 9.83 -16.31
C CYS A 151 0.78 11.18 -15.62
N ALA A 152 2.06 11.56 -15.56
CA ALA A 152 2.55 12.83 -15.01
C ALA A 152 2.52 13.98 -16.03
#